data_AF-A0A5C7Y571-F1
#
_entry.id   AF-A0A5C7Y571-F1
#
_cell.length_a   1.000
_cell.length_b   1.000
_cell.length_c   1.000
_cell.angle_alpha   90.00
_cell.angle_beta   90.00
_cell.angle_gamma   90.00
#
_symmetry.space_group_name_H-M   'P 1'
#
loop_
_entity.id
_entity.type
_entity.pdbx_description
1 polymer ?
#
loop_
_entity_poly.entity_id
_entity_poly.type
_entity_poly.pdbx_seq_one_letter_code
_entity_poly.pdbx_strand_id
1 'polypeptide(L)'
;MRRTRTRSSHVVEGASPKSNLGLYSPAVLRCRRRPTAGHKEVRQPVTSPKPTVGLHHAAYACADLEATNHFYEDLLGLPLVHTEVEHLQEGFFRHVFYDLGDGSCIAFFDLHGVGEKPDWSSSLSRPNGLPVWVNHFAFRATEEKQNEVRARMDAAGIKALMDVDHDWCHSLYYLDPNGIMIELCRDTPGFEPDPEQAHKLLNSTERAADPKVVTSKTATTQLG
;
A
#
# COMPACT_ATOMS: atom_id res chain seq x y z
N MET A 1 -8.30 8.89 65.67
CA MET A 1 -9.08 8.01 66.57
C MET A 1 -10.54 8.46 66.52
N ARG A 2 -11.50 7.51 66.41
CA ARG A 2 -12.96 7.64 66.11
C ARG A 2 -13.29 7.72 64.61
N ARG A 3 -13.64 6.63 63.92
CA ARG A 3 -14.81 5.70 63.96
C ARG A 3 -16.07 6.21 63.22
N THR A 4 -16.19 5.70 61.98
CA THR A 4 -17.34 4.98 61.37
C THR A 4 -18.73 5.64 61.27
N ARG A 5 -19.26 5.70 60.04
CA ARG A 5 -20.52 5.02 59.68
C ARG A 5 -20.65 4.77 58.17
N THR A 6 -20.99 3.52 57.89
CA THR A 6 -21.32 2.86 56.63
C THR A 6 -22.71 3.23 56.09
N ARG A 7 -22.89 3.16 54.77
CA ARG A 7 -24.19 2.82 54.16
C ARG A 7 -24.01 1.94 52.91
N SER A 8 -24.39 0.68 53.08
CA SER A 8 -24.95 -0.23 52.06
C SER A 8 -26.19 0.43 51.43
N SER A 9 -26.71 0.15 50.24
CA SER A 9 -26.77 -1.05 49.39
C SER A 9 -27.60 -0.65 48.17
N HIS A 10 -27.32 -1.15 46.96
CA HIS A 10 -28.30 -1.90 46.14
C HIS A 10 -27.63 -2.33 44.82
N VAL A 11 -27.49 -3.64 44.72
CA VAL A 11 -27.13 -4.40 43.52
C VAL A 11 -28.41 -4.61 42.72
N VAL A 12 -28.34 -4.46 41.40
CA VAL A 12 -29.35 -5.02 40.49
C VAL A 12 -28.64 -6.03 39.60
N GLU A 13 -29.02 -7.29 39.77
CA GLU A 13 -28.62 -8.47 38.99
C GLU A 13 -29.39 -8.56 37.66
N GLY A 14 -28.77 -9.26 36.70
CA GLY A 14 -29.44 -9.97 35.60
C GLY A 14 -28.96 -9.54 34.21
N ALA A 15 -28.59 -10.41 33.27
CA ALA A 15 -28.40 -11.85 33.25
C ALA A 15 -27.55 -12.18 32.01
N SER A 16 -26.56 -13.07 32.15
CA SER A 16 -25.74 -13.60 31.04
C SER A 16 -26.46 -14.79 30.39
N PRO A 17 -26.56 -14.89 29.05
CA PRO A 17 -27.02 -16.12 28.42
C PRO A 17 -25.88 -17.15 28.42
N LYS A 18 -26.21 -18.34 28.93
CA LYS A 18 -25.34 -19.50 29.05
C LYS A 18 -25.15 -20.18 27.70
N SER A 19 -23.92 -20.63 27.49
CA SER A 19 -23.53 -21.73 26.60
C SER A 19 -24.43 -22.95 26.79
N ASN A 20 -24.85 -23.59 25.71
CA ASN A 20 -25.37 -24.95 25.75
C ASN A 20 -24.78 -25.75 24.58
N LEU A 21 -23.76 -26.56 24.89
CA LEU A 21 -23.36 -27.70 24.07
C LEU A 21 -24.48 -28.74 24.14
N GLY A 22 -25.04 -29.08 22.99
CA GLY A 22 -25.95 -30.21 22.81
C GLY A 22 -25.53 -30.99 21.56
N LEU A 23 -24.72 -32.04 21.78
CA LEU A 23 -24.47 -33.12 20.81
C LEU A 23 -25.76 -33.93 20.65
N TYR A 24 -26.18 -34.27 19.41
CA TYR A 24 -26.72 -35.59 19.01
C TYR A 24 -27.06 -35.64 17.49
N SER A 25 -26.24 -36.42 16.77
CA SER A 25 -26.39 -37.26 15.55
C SER A 25 -27.31 -36.87 14.34
N PRO A 26 -26.88 -37.19 13.09
CA PRO A 26 -27.51 -36.71 11.87
C PRO A 26 -28.62 -37.65 11.36
N ALA A 27 -29.82 -37.11 11.14
CA ALA A 27 -30.81 -37.75 10.28
C ALA A 27 -30.48 -37.40 8.82
N VAL A 28 -29.98 -38.39 8.08
CA VAL A 28 -29.72 -38.30 6.64
C VAL A 28 -31.06 -38.17 5.90
N LEU A 29 -31.50 -36.94 5.66
CA LEU A 29 -32.61 -36.67 4.77
C LEU A 29 -32.11 -36.84 3.33
N ARG A 30 -32.34 -38.03 2.75
CA ARG A 30 -32.12 -38.28 1.32
C ARG A 30 -33.03 -37.35 0.50
N CYS A 31 -32.51 -36.19 0.11
CA CYS A 31 -33.10 -35.36 -0.92
C CYS A 31 -33.04 -36.15 -2.26
N ARG A 32 -34.17 -36.69 -2.71
CA ARG A 32 -34.28 -37.27 -4.06
C ARG A 32 -34.10 -36.14 -5.07
N ARG A 33 -32.93 -36.06 -5.70
CA ARG A 33 -32.69 -35.15 -6.83
C ARG A 33 -33.64 -35.54 -7.97
N ARG A 34 -34.57 -34.65 -8.33
CA ARG A 34 -35.23 -34.70 -9.65
C ARG A 34 -34.17 -34.42 -10.71
N PRO A 35 -34.17 -35.13 -11.86
CA PRO A 35 -33.31 -34.76 -12.96
C PRO A 35 -33.82 -33.42 -13.53
N THR A 36 -33.09 -32.34 -13.26
CA THR A 36 -33.33 -31.06 -13.92
C THR A 36 -32.76 -31.14 -15.32
N ALA A 37 -33.61 -30.89 -16.32
CA ALA A 37 -33.23 -30.73 -17.71
C ALA A 37 -32.04 -29.76 -17.82
N GLY A 38 -31.06 -30.12 -18.65
CA GLY A 38 -29.86 -29.34 -18.87
C GLY A 38 -30.17 -27.98 -19.46
N HIS A 39 -30.31 -26.97 -18.60
CA HIS A 39 -30.12 -25.59 -19.01
C HIS A 39 -28.62 -25.42 -19.23
N LYS A 40 -28.20 -25.40 -20.50
CA LYS A 40 -26.91 -24.78 -20.85
C LYS A 40 -27.05 -23.31 -20.47
N GLU A 41 -26.52 -22.95 -19.31
CA GLU A 41 -26.33 -21.57 -18.95
C GLU A 41 -25.35 -20.98 -19.98
N VAL A 42 -25.90 -20.30 -20.97
CA VAL A 42 -25.11 -19.49 -21.89
C VAL A 42 -24.61 -18.32 -21.06
N ARG A 43 -23.43 -18.48 -20.45
CA ARG A 43 -22.70 -17.35 -19.88
C ARG A 43 -22.52 -16.35 -21.02
N GLN A 44 -23.28 -15.27 -20.96
CA GLN A 44 -23.04 -14.08 -21.77
C GLN A 44 -21.56 -13.72 -21.60
N PRO A 45 -20.82 -13.43 -22.69
CA PRO A 45 -19.45 -12.98 -22.55
C PRO A 45 -19.45 -11.73 -21.68
N VAL A 46 -18.90 -11.85 -20.48
CA VAL A 46 -18.71 -10.71 -19.59
C VAL A 46 -17.63 -9.89 -20.28
N THR A 47 -18.02 -8.76 -20.89
CA THR A 47 -17.04 -7.82 -21.42
C THR A 47 -16.23 -7.31 -20.25
N SER A 48 -14.95 -7.68 -20.18
CA SER A 48 -14.06 -7.19 -19.14
C SER A 48 -14.13 -5.65 -19.12
N PRO A 49 -14.36 -5.02 -17.96
CA PRO A 49 -14.41 -3.57 -17.88
C PRO A 49 -13.11 -2.99 -18.42
N LYS A 50 -13.21 -1.92 -19.23
CA LYS A 50 -12.03 -1.23 -19.74
C LYS A 50 -11.30 -0.58 -18.56
N PRO A 51 -9.97 -0.70 -18.48
CA PRO A 51 -9.21 -0.06 -17.41
C PRO A 51 -9.25 1.47 -17.55
N THR A 52 -8.94 2.17 -16.46
CA THR A 52 -8.56 3.58 -16.51
C THR A 52 -7.31 3.75 -17.37
N VAL A 53 -7.07 4.96 -17.88
CA VAL A 53 -5.96 5.23 -18.83
C VAL A 53 -4.62 5.50 -18.14
N GLY A 54 -4.59 5.61 -16.81
CA GLY A 54 -3.38 5.89 -16.03
C GLY A 54 -3.70 6.57 -14.70
N LEU A 55 -2.64 6.91 -13.96
CA LEU A 55 -2.73 7.80 -12.80
C LEU A 55 -2.90 9.24 -13.30
N HIS A 56 -3.85 9.99 -12.73
CA HIS A 56 -3.98 11.42 -13.02
C HIS A 56 -3.16 12.23 -12.00
N HIS A 57 -3.47 12.09 -10.72
CA HIS A 57 -2.58 12.50 -9.65
C HIS A 57 -2.86 11.69 -8.38
N ALA A 58 -1.92 11.70 -7.46
CA ALA A 58 -2.08 11.19 -6.11
C ALA A 58 -1.77 12.31 -5.10
N ALA A 59 -2.70 12.58 -4.19
CA ALA A 59 -2.61 13.72 -3.27
C ALA A 59 -2.45 13.28 -1.81
N TYR A 60 -1.55 13.94 -1.09
CA TYR A 60 -1.20 13.66 0.30
C TYR A 60 -1.22 14.93 1.14
N ALA A 61 -1.26 14.80 2.46
CA ALA A 61 -1.02 15.95 3.33
C ALA A 61 0.49 16.13 3.54
N CYS A 62 0.96 17.37 3.59
CA CYS A 62 2.32 17.70 4.00
C CYS A 62 2.31 18.47 5.32
N ALA A 63 3.28 18.17 6.19
CA ALA A 63 3.43 18.83 7.49
C ALA A 63 4.22 20.14 7.38
N ASP A 64 5.14 20.20 6.41
CA ASP A 64 5.96 21.36 6.10
C ASP A 64 6.10 21.46 4.58
N LEU A 65 5.49 22.49 3.99
CA LEU A 65 5.47 22.68 2.54
C LEU A 65 6.84 23.05 1.98
N GLU A 66 7.66 23.82 2.72
CA GLU A 66 8.98 24.21 2.24
C GLU A 66 9.92 23.01 2.22
N ALA A 67 9.90 22.20 3.28
CA ALA A 67 10.66 20.95 3.32
C ALA A 67 10.20 19.96 2.24
N THR A 68 8.89 19.89 2.00
CA THR A 68 8.31 19.06 0.93
C THR A 68 8.78 19.54 -0.44
N ASN A 69 8.72 20.85 -0.71
CA ASN A 69 9.19 21.40 -1.98
C ASN A 69 10.68 21.12 -2.20
N HIS A 70 11.50 21.35 -1.17
CA HIS A 70 12.92 21.06 -1.25
C HIS A 70 13.19 19.58 -1.59
N PHE A 71 12.45 18.67 -0.97
CA PHE A 71 12.61 17.24 -1.24
C PHE A 71 12.19 16.84 -2.66
N TYR A 72 10.99 17.24 -3.10
CA TYR A 72 10.44 16.80 -4.39
C TYR A 72 11.01 17.56 -5.59
N GLU A 73 11.16 18.88 -5.48
CA GLU A 73 11.64 19.70 -6.59
C GLU A 73 13.16 19.74 -6.66
N ASP A 74 13.85 20.12 -5.58
CA ASP A 74 15.29 20.31 -5.64
C ASP A 74 16.05 18.97 -5.65
N LEU A 75 15.70 18.07 -4.71
CA LEU A 75 16.45 16.84 -4.49
C LEU A 75 16.03 15.72 -5.44
N LEU A 76 14.74 15.44 -5.57
CA LEU A 76 14.24 14.45 -6.54
C LEU A 76 14.22 14.99 -7.98
N GLY A 77 14.14 16.31 -8.18
CA GLY A 77 14.11 16.91 -9.51
C GLY A 77 12.76 16.81 -10.21
N LEU A 78 11.64 16.76 -9.46
CA LEU A 78 10.29 16.77 -10.01
C LEU A 78 9.78 18.22 -10.10
N PRO A 79 9.48 18.74 -11.29
CA PRO A 79 9.09 20.15 -11.43
C PRO A 79 7.78 20.46 -10.70
N LEU A 80 7.73 21.55 -9.93
CA LEU A 80 6.46 22.11 -9.43
C LEU A 80 5.73 22.76 -10.60
N VAL A 81 4.62 22.17 -11.04
CA VAL A 81 3.90 22.60 -12.26
C VAL A 81 2.62 23.38 -11.99
N HIS A 82 2.04 23.25 -10.79
CA HIS A 82 0.80 23.93 -10.43
C HIS A 82 0.71 24.14 -8.93
N THR A 83 0.06 25.21 -8.51
CA THR A 83 -0.24 25.50 -7.10
C THR A 83 -1.60 26.18 -7.01
N GLU A 84 -2.48 25.60 -6.22
CA GLU A 84 -3.78 26.17 -5.88
C GLU A 84 -3.72 26.71 -4.45
N VAL A 85 -4.38 27.83 -4.22
CA VAL A 85 -4.56 28.40 -2.89
C VAL A 85 -6.02 28.71 -2.73
N GLU A 86 -6.65 28.10 -1.73
CA GLU A 86 -8.09 28.21 -1.50
C GLU A 86 -8.36 28.62 -0.06
N HIS A 87 -9.23 29.62 0.09
CA HIS A 87 -9.65 30.14 1.38
C HIS A 87 -11.01 29.56 1.76
N LEU A 88 -11.10 29.02 2.97
CA LEU A 88 -12.32 28.59 3.63
C LEU A 88 -12.72 29.62 4.69
N GLN A 89 -13.87 29.42 5.34
CA GLN A 89 -14.38 30.35 6.36
C GLN A 89 -13.40 30.56 7.52
N GLU A 90 -12.78 29.48 8.00
CA GLU A 90 -11.95 29.47 9.22
C GLU A 90 -10.46 29.18 8.94
N GLY A 91 -10.06 29.11 7.67
CA GLY A 91 -8.71 28.66 7.30
C GLY A 91 -8.44 28.73 5.81
N PHE A 92 -7.32 28.16 5.39
CA PHE A 92 -6.96 28.04 3.98
C PHE A 92 -6.13 26.77 3.76
N PHE A 93 -6.01 26.35 2.52
CA PHE A 93 -5.03 25.33 2.15
C PHE A 93 -4.27 25.74 0.89
N ARG A 94 -3.09 25.16 0.72
CA ARG A 94 -2.39 25.15 -0.57
C ARG A 94 -2.37 23.72 -1.09
N HIS A 95 -2.49 23.58 -2.41
CA HIS A 95 -2.41 22.29 -3.08
C HIS A 95 -1.38 22.39 -4.21
N VAL A 96 -0.23 21.76 -4.02
CA VAL A 96 0.91 21.82 -4.95
C VAL A 96 1.00 20.53 -5.76
N PHE A 97 1.44 20.62 -7.01
CA PHE A 97 1.54 19.48 -7.93
C PHE A 97 2.93 19.39 -8.55
N TYR A 98 3.58 18.25 -8.38
CA TYR A 98 4.87 17.93 -8.98
C TYR A 98 4.69 16.93 -10.14
N ASP A 99 5.21 17.27 -11.32
CA ASP A 99 5.11 16.45 -12.53
C ASP A 99 6.02 15.21 -12.45
N LEU A 100 5.45 14.05 -12.77
CA LEU A 100 6.18 12.77 -12.82
C LEU A 100 6.80 12.50 -14.21
N GLY A 101 6.56 13.39 -15.19
CA GLY A 101 7.14 13.36 -16.52
C GLY A 101 6.31 12.59 -17.57
N ASP A 102 5.21 11.97 -17.17
CA ASP A 102 4.22 11.34 -18.05
C ASP A 102 2.87 12.08 -18.07
N GLY A 103 2.82 13.27 -17.48
CA GLY A 103 1.62 14.08 -17.32
C GLY A 103 0.80 13.74 -16.07
N SER A 104 1.18 12.70 -15.32
CA SER A 104 0.64 12.46 -13.98
C SER A 104 1.40 13.27 -12.93
N CYS A 105 0.76 13.53 -11.78
CA CYS A 105 1.39 14.29 -10.69
C CYS A 105 1.35 13.58 -9.34
N ILE A 106 2.35 13.85 -8.51
CA ILE A 106 2.19 13.72 -7.05
C ILE A 106 1.87 15.11 -6.48
N ALA A 107 0.92 15.17 -5.56
CA ALA A 107 0.41 16.43 -5.04
C ALA A 107 0.36 16.45 -3.51
N PHE A 108 0.48 17.65 -2.93
CA PHE A 108 0.48 17.84 -1.49
C PHE A 108 -0.44 18.97 -1.05
N PHE A 109 -1.23 18.69 -0.03
CA PHE A 109 -2.02 19.66 0.71
C PHE A 109 -1.24 20.19 1.91
N ASP A 110 -1.09 21.51 1.97
CA ASP A 110 -0.61 22.27 3.11
C ASP A 110 -1.83 22.90 3.81
N LEU A 111 -2.17 22.37 4.99
CA LEU A 111 -3.46 22.61 5.67
C LEU A 111 -3.30 23.64 6.79
N HIS A 112 -4.15 24.67 6.80
CA HIS A 112 -4.15 25.73 7.83
C HIS A 112 -5.57 26.02 8.31
N GLY A 113 -6.03 25.33 9.35
CA GLY A 113 -7.32 25.58 9.99
C GLY A 113 -8.52 25.09 9.17
N VAL A 114 -8.37 23.99 8.44
CA VAL A 114 -9.40 23.46 7.53
C VAL A 114 -10.07 22.18 8.02
N GLY A 115 -9.82 21.81 9.28
CA GLY A 115 -10.46 20.69 9.98
C GLY A 115 -9.50 19.58 10.41
N GLU A 116 -8.19 19.78 10.24
CA GLU A 116 -7.16 18.91 10.77
C GLU A 116 -7.18 18.88 12.31
N LYS A 117 -6.93 17.69 12.89
CA LYS A 117 -6.83 17.53 14.35
C LYS A 117 -5.47 18.00 14.84
N PRO A 118 -5.31 18.53 16.06
CA PRO A 118 -4.01 19.01 16.55
C PRO A 118 -2.86 17.99 16.52
N ASP A 119 -3.16 16.69 16.59
CA ASP A 119 -2.22 15.57 16.60
C ASP A 119 -2.21 14.74 15.30
N TRP A 120 -2.68 15.33 14.21
CA TRP A 120 -2.66 14.69 12.90
C TRP A 120 -1.22 14.37 12.46
N SER A 121 -1.07 13.40 11.56
CA SER A 121 0.22 12.99 11.01
C SER A 121 0.13 12.84 9.49
N SER A 122 1.13 13.34 8.79
CA SER A 122 1.31 13.17 7.34
C SER A 122 1.84 11.78 6.95
N SER A 123 2.32 10.98 7.91
CA SER A 123 2.89 9.66 7.62
C SER A 123 1.79 8.64 7.34
N LEU A 124 1.96 7.86 6.26
CA LEU A 124 0.97 6.84 5.87
C LEU A 124 1.08 5.54 6.65
N SER A 125 2.27 5.16 7.11
CA SER A 125 2.49 3.86 7.75
C SER A 125 2.51 3.93 9.27
N ARG A 126 3.23 4.90 9.85
CA ARG A 126 3.47 4.92 11.31
C ARG A 126 2.20 5.09 12.14
N PRO A 127 1.27 6.02 11.82
CA PRO A 127 0.02 6.16 12.58
C PRO A 127 -0.87 4.91 12.51
N ASN A 128 -0.70 4.11 11.47
CA ASN A 128 -1.40 2.84 11.27
C ASN A 128 -0.68 1.64 11.90
N GLY A 129 0.43 1.85 12.62
CA GLY A 129 1.20 0.78 13.25
C GLY A 129 1.99 -0.10 12.28
N LEU A 130 2.21 0.37 11.05
CA LEU A 130 2.91 -0.39 10.01
C LEU A 130 4.40 0.00 9.93
N PRO A 131 5.29 -0.94 9.52
CA PRO A 131 6.64 -0.59 9.11
C PRO A 131 6.62 0.49 8.01
N VAL A 132 7.58 1.43 8.09
CA VAL A 132 7.58 2.63 7.24
C VAL A 132 7.66 2.34 5.74
N TRP A 133 8.23 1.22 5.34
CA TRP A 133 8.38 0.81 3.95
C TRP A 133 7.11 0.20 3.34
N VAL A 134 6.07 -0.09 4.14
CA VAL A 134 4.86 -0.77 3.64
C VAL A 134 4.08 0.12 2.66
N ASN A 135 3.76 1.36 3.07
CA ASN A 135 3.08 2.31 2.20
C ASN A 135 4.14 3.22 1.58
N HIS A 136 4.34 3.10 0.27
CA HIS A 136 5.37 3.84 -0.46
C HIS A 136 4.89 4.24 -1.86
N PHE A 137 5.54 5.25 -2.44
CA PHE A 137 5.40 5.60 -3.85
C PHE A 137 6.66 5.20 -4.60
N ALA A 138 6.50 4.26 -5.54
CA ALA A 138 7.54 3.86 -6.46
C ALA A 138 7.42 4.67 -7.75
N PHE A 139 8.38 5.56 -7.97
CA PHE A 139 8.55 6.28 -9.23
C PHE A 139 9.44 5.47 -10.15
N ARG A 140 9.02 5.30 -11.40
CA ARG A 140 9.87 4.72 -12.43
C ARG A 140 11.11 5.59 -12.60
N ALA A 141 12.29 4.98 -12.58
CA ALA A 141 13.57 5.66 -12.70
C ALA A 141 14.50 4.92 -13.66
N THR A 142 15.39 5.66 -14.31
CA THR A 142 16.55 5.07 -14.99
C THR A 142 17.73 4.95 -14.01
N GLU A 143 18.81 4.29 -14.43
CA GLU A 143 20.05 4.26 -13.66
C GLU A 143 20.64 5.66 -13.47
N GLU A 144 20.63 6.46 -14.53
CA GLU A 144 21.10 7.84 -14.50
C GLU A 144 20.29 8.65 -13.48
N LYS A 145 18.97 8.48 -13.46
CA LYS A 145 18.11 9.19 -12.50
C LYS A 145 18.38 8.76 -11.06
N GLN A 146 18.56 7.47 -10.79
CA GLN A 146 18.94 6.98 -9.46
C GLN A 146 20.28 7.57 -9.01
N ASN A 147 21.27 7.62 -9.90
CA ASN A 147 22.59 8.15 -9.60
C ASN A 147 22.57 9.68 -9.37
N GLU A 148 21.82 10.42 -10.19
CA GLU A 148 21.59 11.86 -10.04
C GLU A 148 20.98 12.18 -8.67
N VAL A 149 19.87 11.53 -8.32
CA VAL A 149 19.18 11.76 -7.06
C VAL A 149 20.07 11.36 -5.89
N ARG A 150 20.75 10.20 -5.97
CA ARG A 150 21.68 9.76 -4.92
C ARG A 150 22.76 10.82 -4.66
N ALA A 151 23.34 11.39 -5.71
CA ALA A 151 24.35 12.45 -5.57
C ALA A 151 23.80 13.72 -4.91
N ARG A 152 22.59 14.17 -5.28
CA ARG A 152 21.94 15.34 -4.65
C ARG A 152 21.60 15.09 -3.19
N MET A 153 21.02 13.94 -2.88
CA MET A 153 20.68 13.52 -1.51
C MET A 153 21.94 13.43 -0.64
N ASP A 154 23.01 12.82 -1.16
CA ASP A 154 24.29 12.72 -0.46
C ASP A 154 24.90 14.09 -0.17
N ALA A 155 24.83 15.03 -1.12
CA ALA A 155 25.28 16.42 -0.93
C ALA A 155 24.45 17.16 0.12
N ALA A 156 23.17 16.84 0.26
CA ALA A 156 22.28 17.34 1.31
C ALA A 156 22.43 16.59 2.65
N GLY A 157 23.30 15.58 2.73
CA GLY A 157 23.50 14.76 3.92
C GLY A 157 22.38 13.74 4.19
N ILE A 158 21.52 13.47 3.20
CA ILE A 158 20.42 12.53 3.27
C ILE A 158 20.86 11.19 2.66
N LYS A 159 20.86 10.14 3.47
CA LYS A 159 21.19 8.78 3.01
C LYS A 159 19.94 8.00 2.65
N ALA A 160 20.07 7.16 1.63
CA ALA A 160 19.04 6.18 1.31
C ALA A 160 18.80 5.28 2.52
N LEU A 161 17.54 5.01 2.83
CA LEU A 161 17.17 4.09 3.90
C LEU A 161 17.42 2.65 3.48
N MET A 162 17.20 2.34 2.20
CA MET A 162 17.42 1.02 1.63
C MET A 162 17.88 1.16 0.16
N ASP A 163 18.74 0.23 -0.27
CA ASP A 163 19.24 0.09 -1.63
C ASP A 163 19.19 -1.41 -1.96
N VAL A 164 18.21 -1.82 -2.77
CA VAL A 164 17.77 -3.23 -2.84
C VAL A 164 17.65 -3.66 -4.30
N ASP A 165 18.28 -4.80 -4.63
CA ASP A 165 18.03 -5.54 -5.86
C ASP A 165 16.96 -6.61 -5.58
N HIS A 166 15.80 -6.48 -6.23
CA HIS A 166 14.67 -7.40 -6.12
C HIS A 166 14.70 -8.48 -7.21
N ASP A 167 15.82 -8.66 -7.91
CA ASP A 167 16.03 -9.54 -9.07
C ASP A 167 15.32 -9.09 -10.37
N TRP A 168 14.18 -8.40 -10.25
CA TRP A 168 13.39 -7.85 -11.38
C TRP A 168 13.49 -6.32 -11.50
N CYS A 169 13.78 -5.63 -10.40
CA CYS A 169 14.09 -4.20 -10.37
C CYS A 169 15.14 -3.89 -9.30
N HIS A 170 15.77 -2.73 -9.46
CA HIS A 170 16.65 -2.14 -8.47
C HIS A 170 15.98 -0.91 -7.87
N SER A 171 15.84 -0.88 -6.56
CA SER A 171 15.03 0.10 -5.84
C SER A 171 15.85 0.86 -4.81
N LEU A 172 15.83 2.19 -4.92
CA LEU A 172 16.49 3.09 -3.99
C LEU A 172 15.42 3.83 -3.17
N TYR A 173 15.48 3.69 -1.84
CA TYR A 173 14.42 4.15 -0.94
C TYR A 173 14.88 5.34 -0.09
N TYR A 174 14.07 6.40 -0.07
CA TYR A 174 14.24 7.57 0.78
C TYR A 174 12.96 7.83 1.57
N LEU A 175 13.12 8.31 2.80
CA LEU A 175 12.00 8.79 3.59
C LEU A 175 11.83 10.28 3.33
N ASP A 176 10.66 10.70 2.88
CA ASP A 176 10.35 12.12 2.69
C ASP A 176 10.13 12.84 4.05
N PRO A 177 10.08 14.18 4.06
CA PRO A 177 9.81 14.96 5.27
C PRO A 177 8.45 14.65 5.91
N ASN A 178 7.50 14.15 5.15
CA ASN A 178 6.16 13.81 5.62
C ASN A 178 6.07 12.40 6.23
N GLY A 179 7.16 11.63 6.22
CA GLY A 179 7.21 10.27 6.73
C GLY A 179 6.56 9.25 5.78
N ILE A 180 6.54 9.55 4.50
CA ILE A 180 6.15 8.72 3.36
C ILE A 180 7.41 8.15 2.73
N MET A 181 7.39 6.84 2.46
CA MET A 181 8.50 6.19 1.78
C MET A 181 8.43 6.43 0.28
N ILE A 182 9.53 6.88 -0.30
CA ILE A 182 9.70 7.12 -1.73
C ILE A 182 10.72 6.14 -2.28
N GLU A 183 10.35 5.48 -3.36
CA GLU A 183 11.16 4.51 -4.08
C GLU A 183 11.44 5.04 -5.49
N LEU A 184 12.72 5.08 -5.87
CA LEU A 184 13.11 5.16 -7.28
C LEU A 184 13.30 3.73 -7.78
N CYS A 185 12.36 3.25 -8.56
CA CYS A 185 12.30 1.88 -9.06
C CYS A 185 12.81 1.83 -10.51
N ARG A 186 13.94 1.17 -10.72
CA ARG A 186 14.52 0.95 -12.03
C ARG A 186 14.34 -0.52 -12.41
N ASP A 187 13.59 -0.80 -13.46
CA ASP A 187 13.50 -2.15 -14.01
C ASP A 187 14.90 -2.67 -14.38
N THR A 188 15.23 -3.89 -13.97
CA THR A 188 16.46 -4.59 -14.37
C THR A 188 16.13 -5.58 -15.51
N PRO A 189 15.76 -6.87 -15.31
CA PRO A 189 15.05 -7.58 -16.36
C PRO A 189 13.55 -7.23 -16.40
N GLY A 190 13.02 -6.53 -15.38
CA GLY A 190 11.58 -6.36 -15.20
C GLY A 190 10.89 -7.68 -14.85
N PHE A 191 9.55 -7.70 -14.93
CA PHE A 191 8.77 -8.92 -14.84
C PHE A 191 7.78 -9.01 -16.00
N GLU A 192 7.56 -10.23 -16.48
CA GLU A 192 6.48 -10.51 -17.42
C GLU A 192 5.16 -10.65 -16.65
N PRO A 193 4.10 -9.92 -17.02
CA PRO A 193 2.81 -10.05 -16.36
C PRO A 193 2.25 -11.48 -16.51
N ASP A 194 2.10 -12.17 -15.38
CA ASP A 194 1.46 -13.48 -15.31
C ASP A 194 0.26 -13.44 -14.34
N PRO A 195 -0.93 -13.08 -14.83
CA PRO A 195 -2.13 -13.02 -14.01
C PRO A 195 -2.49 -14.38 -13.38
N GLU A 196 -2.23 -15.48 -14.08
CA GLU A 196 -2.56 -16.81 -13.57
C GLU A 196 -1.70 -17.16 -12.35
N GLN A 197 -0.39 -16.94 -12.45
CA GLN A 197 0.52 -17.13 -11.33
C GLN A 197 0.24 -16.15 -10.18
N ALA A 198 -0.03 -14.88 -10.48
CA ALA A 198 -0.41 -13.89 -9.47
C ALA A 198 -1.65 -14.34 -8.69
N HIS A 199 -2.69 -14.85 -9.36
CA HIS A 199 -3.88 -15.38 -8.70
C HIS A 199 -3.61 -16.67 -7.90
N LYS A 200 -2.70 -17.54 -8.35
CA LYS A 200 -2.28 -18.73 -7.58
C LYS A 200 -1.60 -18.35 -6.27
N LEU A 201 -0.77 -17.30 -6.30
CA LEU A 201 0.01 -16.86 -5.14
C LEU A 201 -0.79 -16.00 -4.15
N LEU A 202 -1.99 -15.53 -4.50
CA LEU A 202 -2.78 -14.60 -3.70
C LEU A 202 -3.02 -15.07 -2.24
N ASN A 203 -3.14 -16.38 -2.02
CA ASN A 203 -3.32 -16.98 -0.68
C ASN A 203 -2.13 -17.85 -0.26
N SER A 204 -1.00 -17.74 -0.96
CA SER A 204 0.21 -18.50 -0.63
C SER A 204 0.87 -17.93 0.62
N THR A 205 1.41 -18.81 1.45
CA THR A 205 2.35 -18.45 2.54
C THR A 205 3.79 -18.83 2.20
N GLU A 206 3.98 -19.51 1.07
CA GLU A 206 5.29 -19.93 0.57
C GLU A 206 5.83 -18.89 -0.41
N ARG A 207 7.13 -18.65 -0.34
CA ARG A 207 7.84 -17.83 -1.33
C ARG A 207 7.69 -18.50 -2.69
N ALA A 208 7.25 -17.74 -3.69
CA ALA A 208 7.23 -18.22 -5.06
C ALA A 208 8.61 -18.77 -5.43
N ALA A 209 8.66 -19.96 -6.03
CA ALA A 209 9.91 -20.53 -6.50
C ALA A 209 10.57 -19.55 -7.48
N ASP A 210 11.88 -19.36 -7.32
CA ASP A 210 12.66 -18.45 -8.15
C ASP A 210 12.57 -18.91 -9.63
N PRO A 211 12.05 -18.08 -10.56
CA PRO A 211 11.86 -18.48 -11.95
C PRO A 211 13.18 -18.85 -12.65
N LYS A 212 14.34 -18.49 -12.07
CA LYS A 212 15.66 -18.88 -12.60
C LYS A 212 16.08 -20.32 -12.29
N VAL A 213 15.30 -21.10 -11.55
CA VAL A 213 15.63 -22.51 -11.23
C VAL A 213 14.78 -23.48 -12.06
N VAL A 214 14.95 -23.46 -13.38
CA VAL A 214 14.68 -24.66 -14.18
C VAL A 214 15.93 -25.54 -14.06
N THR A 215 15.90 -26.49 -13.11
CA THR A 215 16.95 -27.49 -12.98
C THR A 215 17.09 -28.24 -14.30
N SER A 216 18.23 -28.09 -14.97
CA SER A 216 18.66 -28.96 -16.05
C SER A 216 18.67 -30.40 -15.52
N LYS A 217 17.69 -31.22 -15.90
CA LYS A 217 17.78 -32.65 -15.70
C LYS A 217 18.87 -33.18 -16.62
N THR A 218 20.00 -33.52 -16.01
CA THR A 218 21.16 -34.18 -16.59
C THR A 218 20.69 -35.46 -17.30
N ALA A 219 20.99 -35.58 -18.58
CA ALA A 219 20.87 -36.83 -19.31
C ALA A 219 21.93 -37.81 -18.76
N THR A 220 21.48 -38.86 -18.09
CA THR A 220 22.33 -40.01 -17.78
C THR A 220 22.56 -40.79 -19.07
N THR A 221 23.69 -40.56 -19.72
CA THR A 221 24.22 -41.48 -20.73
C THR A 221 24.66 -42.76 -20.02
N GLN A 222 23.95 -43.85 -20.27
CA GLN A 222 24.48 -45.20 -20.07
C GLN A 222 25.66 -45.40 -21.00
N LEU A 223 26.81 -45.80 -20.46
CA LEU A 223 27.89 -46.43 -21.21
C LEU A 223 28.36 -47.65 -20.43
N GLY A 224 28.34 -48.79 -21.12
CA GLY A 224 29.31 -49.89 -21.02
C GLY A 224 29.39 -50.67 -19.73
#